data_AF-A0A1H5DBI7-F1
#
_entry.id   AF-A0A1H5DBI7-F1
#
_cell.length_a   1.000
_cell.length_b   1.000
_cell.length_c   1.000
_cell.angle_alpha   90.00
_cell.angle_beta   90.00
_cell.angle_gamma   90.00
#
_symmetry.space_group_name_H-M   'P 1'
#
loop_
_entity.id
_entity.type
_entity.pdbx_description
1 polymer ?
#
loop_
_entity_poly.entity_id
_entity_poly.type
_entity_poly.pdbx_seq_one_letter_code
_entity_poly.pdbx_strand_id
1 'polypeptide(L)'
;MVAPEKPHSPKTAQFAVGVRGYNQRQVDERLAELTKELRETSRNRDDAVATSADLTKALAYAQKELAETKAALARMSSSPSGAGAMAERVRMMMQLAEEEIADLRSAAEADAASTRDQADKYAHETRRTADKLAKDAEEERARLLSEARAEIEKLNAAAGAKRVELAAAAERARQEADAAAEAAAAAAREEADRVAAEELAARKKAFEEEFAQKKRETEAALAAARDSQATADQNRKLALDLRAKVAERIAATDVAVKEAMRLLVPPAEEDAGSGSGSGPASAEKPAAAANGDRKPAPAPKASAPAKA
;
A
#
# COMPACT_ATOMS: atom_id res chain seq x y z
N MET A 1 -30.31 16.56 -92.46
CA MET A 1 -29.23 16.94 -93.39
C MET A 1 -27.93 16.48 -92.77
N VAL A 2 -27.10 15.71 -93.47
CA VAL A 2 -25.76 15.28 -93.01
C VAL A 2 -24.75 15.84 -94.02
N ALA A 3 -23.62 16.35 -93.54
CA ALA A 3 -22.63 17.01 -94.38
C ALA A 3 -21.84 15.97 -95.22
N PRO A 4 -21.44 16.29 -96.47
CA PRO A 4 -20.53 15.46 -97.23
C PRO A 4 -19.12 15.56 -96.63
N GLU A 5 -18.57 14.43 -96.18
CA GLU A 5 -17.17 14.36 -95.77
C GLU A 5 -16.24 14.64 -96.96
N LYS A 6 -15.13 15.35 -96.69
CA LYS A 6 -14.14 15.65 -97.74
C LYS A 6 -13.33 14.38 -98.06
N PRO A 7 -13.17 13.99 -99.33
CA PRO A 7 -12.28 12.91 -99.69
C PRO A 7 -10.84 13.27 -99.30
N HIS A 8 -10.22 12.46 -98.45
CA HIS A 8 -8.82 12.65 -98.08
C HIS A 8 -7.92 12.13 -99.20
N SER A 9 -7.55 13.01 -100.13
CA SER A 9 -6.60 12.69 -101.20
C SER A 9 -5.31 12.11 -100.59
N PRO A 10 -4.87 10.90 -100.98
CA PRO A 10 -3.69 10.28 -100.40
C PRO A 10 -2.46 11.13 -100.74
N LYS A 11 -1.78 11.65 -99.72
CA LYS A 11 -0.49 12.33 -99.88
C LYS A 11 0.52 11.30 -100.42
N THR A 12 0.95 11.47 -101.65
CA THR A 12 2.00 10.65 -102.27
C THR A 12 3.35 10.94 -101.61
N ALA A 13 3.62 10.23 -100.51
CA ALA A 13 4.90 10.30 -99.80
C ALA A 13 6.02 9.82 -100.74
N GLN A 14 6.81 10.77 -101.24
CA GLN A 14 7.94 10.49 -102.12
C GLN A 14 9.07 9.88 -101.28
N PHE A 15 9.52 8.67 -101.66
CA PHE A 15 10.63 7.99 -100.98
C PHE A 15 11.93 8.81 -101.08
N ALA A 16 12.73 8.83 -100.01
CA ALA A 16 14.02 9.50 -100.05
C ALA A 16 14.97 8.79 -101.03
N VAL A 17 15.64 9.57 -101.89
CA VAL A 17 16.59 9.06 -102.89
C VAL A 17 18.01 9.16 -102.32
N GLY A 18 18.72 8.03 -102.28
CA GLY A 18 20.15 7.95 -101.99
C GLY A 18 20.99 7.75 -103.26
N VAL A 19 22.29 7.60 -103.08
CA VAL A 19 23.32 7.53 -104.15
C VAL A 19 23.10 6.39 -105.16
N ARG A 20 22.25 5.40 -104.85
CA ARG A 20 21.89 4.27 -105.74
C ARG A 20 20.37 4.05 -105.86
N GLY A 21 19.57 5.12 -105.77
CA GLY A 21 18.10 5.06 -105.87
C GLY A 21 17.40 5.16 -104.53
N TYR A 22 16.13 4.74 -104.46
CA TYR A 22 15.30 4.89 -103.25
C TYR A 22 15.86 4.17 -102.02
N ASN A 23 15.63 4.75 -100.85
CA ASN A 23 15.98 4.16 -99.56
C ASN A 23 15.15 2.89 -99.32
N GLN A 24 15.78 1.73 -99.53
CA GLN A 24 15.15 0.41 -99.40
C GLN A 24 14.36 0.25 -98.10
N ARG A 25 14.92 0.68 -96.95
CA ARG A 25 14.24 0.54 -95.66
C ARG A 25 12.91 1.29 -95.61
N GLN A 26 12.83 2.49 -96.18
CA GLN A 26 11.58 3.27 -96.28
C GLN A 26 10.57 2.64 -97.26
N VAL A 27 11.07 2.01 -98.33
CA VAL A 27 10.23 1.29 -99.29
C VAL A 27 9.66 0.03 -98.64
N ASP A 28 10.47 -0.75 -97.94
CA ASP A 28 10.05 -1.96 -97.23
C ASP A 28 9.10 -1.64 -96.06
N GLU A 29 9.39 -0.60 -95.27
CA GLU A 29 8.48 -0.05 -94.25
C GLU A 29 7.11 0.30 -94.88
N ARG A 30 7.08 1.07 -95.97
CA ARG A 30 5.81 1.47 -96.61
C ARG A 30 5.10 0.32 -97.35
N LEU A 31 5.83 -0.66 -97.88
CA LEU A 31 5.24 -1.88 -98.47
C LEU A 31 4.62 -2.77 -97.39
N ALA A 32 5.23 -2.86 -96.20
CA ALA A 32 4.65 -3.53 -95.06
C ALA A 32 3.38 -2.81 -94.56
N GLU A 33 3.40 -1.48 -94.47
CA GLU A 33 2.20 -0.67 -94.19
C GLU A 33 1.10 -0.89 -95.24
N LEU A 34 1.38 -0.74 -96.53
CA LEU A 34 0.41 -0.97 -97.61
C LEU A 34 -0.14 -2.40 -97.60
N THR A 35 0.69 -3.40 -97.27
CA THR A 35 0.26 -4.80 -97.14
C THR A 35 -0.65 -4.99 -95.91
N LYS A 36 -0.42 -4.25 -94.82
CA LYS A 36 -1.32 -4.22 -93.67
C LYS A 36 -2.64 -3.51 -94.02
N GLU A 37 -2.59 -2.30 -94.57
CA GLU A 37 -3.73 -1.51 -95.03
C GLU A 37 -4.62 -2.31 -96.00
N LEU A 38 -4.01 -3.05 -96.94
CA LEU A 38 -4.73 -3.91 -97.89
C LEU A 38 -5.44 -5.10 -97.21
N ARG A 39 -4.78 -5.75 -96.23
CA ARG A 39 -5.38 -6.86 -95.43
C ARG A 39 -6.48 -6.38 -94.50
N GLU A 40 -6.35 -5.18 -93.96
CA GLU A 40 -7.35 -4.52 -93.12
C GLU A 40 -8.56 -4.12 -93.97
N THR A 41 -8.31 -3.50 -95.13
CA THR A 41 -9.36 -3.15 -96.11
C THR A 41 -10.07 -4.38 -96.66
N SER A 42 -9.37 -5.50 -96.92
CA SER A 42 -10.01 -6.73 -97.39
C SER A 42 -10.91 -7.36 -96.32
N ARG A 43 -10.48 -7.37 -95.05
CA ARG A 43 -11.34 -7.82 -93.92
C ARG A 43 -12.57 -6.94 -93.79
N ASN A 44 -12.39 -5.62 -93.71
CA ASN A 44 -13.50 -4.66 -93.59
C ASN A 44 -14.48 -4.76 -94.77
N ARG A 45 -13.99 -5.06 -95.99
CA ARG A 45 -14.82 -5.37 -97.16
C ARG A 45 -15.60 -6.67 -96.97
N ASP A 46 -14.95 -7.73 -96.52
CA ASP A 46 -15.57 -9.05 -96.38
C ASP A 46 -16.62 -9.05 -95.25
N ASP A 47 -16.37 -8.33 -94.16
CA ASP A 47 -17.34 -8.04 -93.09
C ASP A 47 -18.51 -7.18 -93.60
N ALA A 48 -18.25 -6.18 -94.45
CA ALA A 48 -19.29 -5.37 -95.10
C ALA A 48 -20.14 -6.18 -96.09
N VAL A 49 -19.54 -7.16 -96.79
CA VAL A 49 -20.27 -8.09 -97.68
C VAL A 49 -21.11 -9.08 -96.87
N ALA A 50 -20.60 -9.60 -95.74
CA ALA A 50 -21.35 -10.46 -94.85
C ALA A 50 -22.57 -9.74 -94.25
N THR A 51 -22.36 -8.56 -93.67
CA THR A 51 -23.46 -7.74 -93.12
C THR A 51 -24.46 -7.29 -94.18
N SER A 52 -24.02 -6.95 -95.40
CA SER A 52 -24.91 -6.68 -96.53
C SER A 52 -25.76 -7.90 -96.93
N ALA A 53 -25.16 -9.10 -96.94
CA ALA A 53 -25.88 -10.34 -97.21
C ALA A 53 -26.92 -10.66 -96.12
N ASP A 54 -26.60 -10.44 -94.84
CA ASP A 54 -27.52 -10.67 -93.72
C ASP A 54 -28.65 -9.63 -93.67
N LEU A 55 -28.36 -8.35 -93.95
CA LEU A 55 -29.39 -7.33 -94.14
C LEU A 55 -30.31 -7.67 -95.33
N THR A 56 -29.77 -8.25 -96.41
CA THR A 56 -30.56 -8.70 -97.56
C THR A 56 -31.50 -9.86 -97.19
N LYS A 57 -31.03 -10.83 -96.38
CA LYS A 57 -31.88 -11.91 -95.83
C LYS A 57 -33.00 -11.35 -94.94
N ALA A 58 -32.66 -10.44 -94.03
CA ALA A 58 -33.61 -9.82 -93.11
C ALA A 58 -34.67 -8.99 -93.87
N LEU A 59 -34.26 -8.25 -94.91
CA LEU A 59 -35.16 -7.49 -95.77
C LEU A 59 -36.10 -8.41 -96.56
N ALA A 60 -35.60 -9.51 -97.13
CA ALA A 60 -36.43 -10.49 -97.83
C ALA A 60 -37.43 -11.17 -96.89
N TYR A 61 -37.02 -11.49 -95.65
CA TYR A 61 -37.90 -12.00 -94.61
C TYR A 61 -39.01 -10.99 -94.26
N ALA A 62 -38.64 -9.74 -93.97
CA ALA A 62 -39.58 -8.68 -93.65
C ALA A 62 -40.56 -8.38 -94.81
N GLN A 63 -40.12 -8.45 -96.06
CA GLN A 63 -41.00 -8.34 -97.23
C GLN A 63 -42.01 -9.48 -97.33
N LYS A 64 -41.61 -10.72 -96.98
CA LYS A 64 -42.52 -11.88 -96.92
C LYS A 64 -43.57 -11.70 -95.83
N GLU A 65 -43.16 -11.41 -94.61
CA GLU A 65 -44.05 -11.12 -93.47
C GLU A 65 -45.05 -10.00 -93.80
N LEU A 66 -44.56 -8.92 -94.41
CA LEU A 66 -45.38 -7.78 -94.83
C LEU A 66 -46.38 -8.12 -95.96
N ALA A 67 -46.09 -9.12 -96.78
CA ALA A 67 -47.04 -9.64 -97.77
C ALA A 67 -48.08 -10.58 -97.12
N GLU A 68 -47.66 -11.46 -96.22
CA GLU A 68 -48.53 -12.43 -95.54
C GLU A 68 -49.52 -11.72 -94.57
N THR A 69 -49.03 -10.74 -93.81
CA THR A 69 -49.88 -9.87 -92.95
C THR A 69 -50.84 -9.01 -93.75
N LYS A 70 -50.42 -8.41 -94.88
CA LYS A 70 -51.35 -7.70 -95.79
C LYS A 70 -52.43 -8.63 -96.35
N ALA A 71 -52.08 -9.86 -96.69
CA ALA A 71 -53.05 -10.85 -97.16
C ALA A 71 -54.03 -11.27 -96.05
N ALA A 72 -53.58 -11.39 -94.80
CA ALA A 72 -54.45 -11.62 -93.64
C ALA A 72 -55.40 -10.45 -93.39
N LEU A 73 -54.89 -9.22 -93.36
CA LEU A 73 -55.68 -8.00 -93.18
C LEU A 73 -56.73 -7.84 -94.30
N ALA A 74 -56.39 -8.16 -95.55
CA ALA A 74 -57.35 -8.16 -96.66
C ALA A 74 -58.49 -9.18 -96.45
N ARG A 75 -58.19 -10.40 -95.99
CA ARG A 75 -59.21 -11.41 -95.63
C ARG A 75 -60.10 -10.96 -94.47
N MET A 76 -59.55 -10.24 -93.50
CA MET A 76 -60.30 -9.68 -92.37
C MET A 76 -61.24 -8.55 -92.79
N SER A 77 -60.79 -7.67 -93.70
CA SER A 77 -61.58 -6.51 -94.17
C SER A 77 -62.67 -6.89 -95.17
N SER A 78 -62.45 -7.90 -96.02
CA SER A 78 -63.40 -8.30 -97.06
C SER A 78 -64.65 -9.01 -96.55
N SER A 79 -64.63 -9.58 -95.35
CA SER A 79 -65.81 -10.22 -94.72
C SER A 79 -65.67 -10.27 -93.19
N PRO A 80 -65.93 -9.16 -92.47
CA PRO A 80 -65.65 -9.05 -91.03
C PRO A 80 -66.40 -10.04 -90.12
N SER A 81 -67.49 -10.65 -90.62
CA SER A 81 -68.28 -11.70 -89.95
C SER A 81 -67.96 -13.12 -90.44
N GLY A 82 -67.11 -13.29 -91.46
CA GLY A 82 -66.75 -14.59 -92.01
C GLY A 82 -65.82 -15.40 -91.09
N ALA A 83 -65.89 -16.73 -91.17
CA ALA A 83 -65.11 -17.64 -90.32
C ALA A 83 -63.59 -17.38 -90.37
N GLY A 84 -63.05 -17.00 -91.55
CA GLY A 84 -61.65 -16.61 -91.68
C GLY A 84 -61.31 -15.35 -90.87
N ALA A 85 -62.12 -14.29 -90.96
CA ALA A 85 -61.90 -13.05 -90.20
C ALA A 85 -62.05 -13.25 -88.69
N MET A 86 -62.92 -14.17 -88.25
CA MET A 86 -63.00 -14.62 -86.86
C MET A 86 -61.72 -15.34 -86.42
N ALA A 87 -61.21 -16.28 -87.21
CA ALA A 87 -60.01 -17.05 -86.89
C ALA A 87 -58.74 -16.18 -86.79
N GLU A 88 -58.54 -15.23 -87.72
CA GLU A 88 -57.40 -14.30 -87.66
C GLU A 88 -57.50 -13.35 -86.44
N ARG A 89 -58.72 -12.92 -86.05
CA ARG A 89 -58.91 -12.15 -84.79
C ARG A 89 -58.57 -12.97 -83.54
N VAL A 90 -58.96 -14.25 -83.48
CA VAL A 90 -58.63 -15.13 -82.34
C VAL A 90 -57.12 -15.35 -82.25
N ARG A 91 -56.42 -15.51 -83.37
CA ARG A 91 -54.93 -15.54 -83.39
C ARG A 91 -54.34 -14.27 -82.82
N MET A 92 -54.77 -13.10 -83.31
CA MET A 92 -54.25 -11.82 -82.85
C MET A 92 -54.51 -11.59 -81.35
N MET A 93 -55.69 -11.97 -80.84
CA MET A 93 -55.97 -11.89 -79.39
C MET A 93 -55.12 -12.86 -78.57
N MET A 94 -54.78 -14.04 -79.09
CA MET A 94 -53.90 -14.97 -78.38
C MET A 94 -52.44 -14.50 -78.40
N GLN A 95 -51.96 -13.94 -79.51
CA GLN A 95 -50.63 -13.31 -79.58
C GLN A 95 -50.53 -12.11 -78.63
N LEU A 96 -51.54 -11.24 -78.58
CA LEU A 96 -51.58 -10.12 -77.65
C LEU A 96 -51.62 -10.58 -76.18
N ALA A 97 -52.31 -11.69 -75.89
CA ALA A 97 -52.28 -12.29 -74.55
C ALA A 97 -50.93 -12.96 -74.22
N GLU A 98 -50.23 -13.53 -75.21
CA GLU A 98 -48.87 -14.05 -75.06
C GLU A 98 -47.85 -12.92 -74.80
N GLU A 99 -48.00 -11.78 -75.48
CA GLU A 99 -47.25 -10.54 -75.23
C GLU A 99 -47.53 -9.98 -73.82
N GLU A 100 -48.81 -9.84 -73.43
CA GLU A 100 -49.20 -9.37 -72.09
C GLU A 100 -48.69 -10.30 -70.97
N ILE A 101 -48.71 -11.63 -71.19
CA ILE A 101 -48.12 -12.61 -70.25
C ILE A 101 -46.59 -12.49 -70.19
N ALA A 102 -45.91 -12.17 -71.30
CA ALA A 102 -44.47 -11.94 -71.32
C ALA A 102 -44.09 -10.66 -70.57
N ASP A 103 -44.82 -9.56 -70.77
CA ASP A 103 -44.63 -8.31 -70.05
C ASP A 103 -44.91 -8.46 -68.55
N LEU A 104 -45.99 -9.15 -68.16
CA LEU A 104 -46.31 -9.43 -66.76
C LEU A 104 -45.23 -10.30 -66.08
N ARG A 105 -44.61 -11.24 -66.80
CA ARG A 105 -43.46 -12.01 -66.29
C ARG A 105 -42.22 -11.14 -66.14
N SER A 106 -41.90 -10.35 -67.15
CA SER A 106 -40.76 -9.41 -67.15
C SER A 106 -40.86 -8.42 -65.98
N ALA A 107 -42.05 -7.85 -65.75
CA ALA A 107 -42.34 -7.00 -64.60
C ALA A 107 -42.18 -7.74 -63.26
N ALA A 108 -42.76 -8.93 -63.12
CA ALA A 108 -42.66 -9.72 -61.89
C ALA A 108 -41.21 -10.17 -61.59
N GLU A 109 -40.41 -10.47 -62.60
CA GLU A 109 -38.98 -10.78 -62.47
C GLU A 109 -38.16 -9.54 -62.07
N ALA A 110 -38.47 -8.36 -62.65
CA ALA A 110 -37.86 -7.09 -62.28
C ALA A 110 -38.21 -6.66 -60.84
N ASP A 111 -39.46 -6.80 -60.42
CA ASP A 111 -39.90 -6.53 -59.04
C ASP A 111 -39.28 -7.52 -58.05
N ALA A 112 -39.17 -8.80 -58.40
CA ALA A 112 -38.49 -9.80 -57.58
C ALA A 112 -36.98 -9.54 -57.47
N ALA A 113 -36.34 -9.07 -58.54
CA ALA A 113 -34.94 -8.63 -58.51
C ALA A 113 -34.78 -7.38 -57.62
N SER A 114 -35.59 -6.33 -57.83
CA SER A 114 -35.61 -5.10 -57.04
C SER A 114 -35.82 -5.38 -55.54
N THR A 115 -36.72 -6.29 -55.20
CA THR A 115 -37.00 -6.70 -53.82
C THR A 115 -35.79 -7.41 -53.17
N ARG A 116 -35.10 -8.30 -53.91
CA ARG A 116 -33.86 -8.94 -53.44
C ARG A 116 -32.74 -7.91 -53.24
N ASP A 117 -32.54 -7.05 -54.23
CA ASP A 117 -31.58 -5.94 -54.20
C ASP A 117 -31.77 -5.03 -52.97
N GLN A 118 -33.03 -4.73 -52.62
CA GLN A 118 -33.36 -3.94 -51.43
C GLN A 118 -33.12 -4.72 -50.12
N ALA A 119 -33.49 -6.00 -50.07
CA ALA A 119 -33.25 -6.86 -48.92
C ALA A 119 -31.74 -7.05 -48.64
N ASP A 120 -30.93 -7.26 -49.68
CA ASP A 120 -29.48 -7.41 -49.56
C ASP A 120 -28.82 -6.08 -49.13
N LYS A 121 -29.24 -4.93 -49.69
CA LYS A 121 -28.78 -3.60 -49.24
C LYS A 121 -29.10 -3.37 -47.76
N TYR A 122 -30.33 -3.66 -47.33
CA TYR A 122 -30.75 -3.55 -45.93
C TYR A 122 -29.98 -4.52 -45.01
N ALA A 123 -29.74 -5.76 -45.43
CA ALA A 123 -28.95 -6.72 -44.67
C ALA A 123 -27.48 -6.30 -44.54
N HIS A 124 -26.87 -5.76 -45.61
CA HIS A 124 -25.51 -5.22 -45.58
C HIS A 124 -25.39 -3.97 -44.70
N GLU A 125 -26.36 -3.05 -44.76
CA GLU A 125 -26.38 -1.85 -43.90
C GLU A 125 -26.61 -2.21 -42.43
N THR A 126 -27.52 -3.14 -42.14
CA THR A 126 -27.79 -3.64 -40.78
C THR A 126 -26.56 -4.33 -40.18
N ARG A 127 -25.83 -5.14 -40.96
CA ARG A 127 -24.54 -5.71 -40.52
C ARG A 127 -23.50 -4.62 -40.28
N ARG A 128 -23.35 -3.67 -41.22
CA ARG A 128 -22.36 -2.58 -41.11
C ARG A 128 -22.61 -1.67 -39.90
N THR A 129 -23.87 -1.41 -39.56
CA THR A 129 -24.24 -0.60 -38.38
C THR A 129 -24.05 -1.38 -37.08
N ALA A 130 -24.37 -2.68 -37.05
CA ALA A 130 -24.06 -3.56 -35.92
C ALA A 130 -22.54 -3.71 -35.69
N ASP A 131 -21.76 -3.97 -36.75
CA ASP A 131 -20.29 -4.07 -36.72
C ASP A 131 -19.64 -2.76 -36.23
N LYS A 132 -20.21 -1.60 -36.59
CA LYS A 132 -19.74 -0.31 -36.09
C LYS A 132 -20.11 -0.13 -34.62
N LEU A 133 -21.36 -0.36 -34.23
CA LEU A 133 -21.82 -0.21 -32.85
C LEU A 133 -21.05 -1.13 -31.88
N ALA A 134 -20.71 -2.35 -32.31
CA ALA A 134 -19.86 -3.26 -31.55
C ALA A 134 -18.46 -2.67 -31.31
N LYS A 135 -17.83 -2.10 -32.35
CA LYS A 135 -16.51 -1.44 -32.22
C LYS A 135 -16.55 -0.18 -31.39
N ASP A 136 -17.52 0.70 -31.64
CA ASP A 136 -17.72 1.93 -30.86
C ASP A 136 -17.85 1.59 -29.35
N ALA A 137 -18.58 0.51 -29.01
CA ALA A 137 -18.74 0.03 -27.64
C ALA A 137 -17.49 -0.70 -27.07
N GLU A 138 -16.73 -1.40 -27.90
CA GLU A 138 -15.44 -1.99 -27.50
C GLU A 138 -14.39 -0.91 -27.21
N GLU A 139 -14.34 0.15 -28.01
CA GLU A 139 -13.48 1.32 -27.81
C GLU A 139 -13.87 2.10 -26.55
N GLU A 140 -15.17 2.37 -26.34
CA GLU A 140 -15.66 3.00 -25.11
C GLU A 140 -15.33 2.15 -23.87
N ARG A 141 -15.56 0.82 -23.93
CA ARG A 141 -15.20 -0.10 -22.84
C ARG A 141 -13.70 -0.12 -22.58
N ALA A 142 -12.86 -0.14 -23.61
CA ALA A 142 -11.41 -0.11 -23.47
C ALA A 142 -10.93 1.20 -22.83
N ARG A 143 -11.55 2.33 -23.20
CA ARG A 143 -11.30 3.64 -22.62
C ARG A 143 -11.73 3.71 -21.14
N LEU A 144 -12.96 3.30 -20.81
CA LEU A 144 -13.43 3.29 -19.42
C LEU A 144 -12.57 2.39 -18.52
N LEU A 145 -12.09 1.26 -19.05
CA LEU A 145 -11.15 0.38 -18.33
C LEU A 145 -9.75 1.00 -18.17
N SER A 146 -9.25 1.81 -19.10
CA SER A 146 -7.96 2.48 -18.94
C SER A 146 -8.05 3.67 -17.97
N GLU A 147 -9.13 4.47 -18.06
CA GLU A 147 -9.43 5.57 -17.12
C GLU A 147 -9.60 5.03 -15.68
N ALA A 148 -10.38 3.95 -15.49
CA ALA A 148 -10.56 3.31 -14.18
C ALA A 148 -9.27 2.73 -13.61
N ARG A 149 -8.41 2.10 -14.44
CA ARG A 149 -7.09 1.62 -14.01
C ARG A 149 -6.19 2.76 -13.55
N ALA A 150 -6.09 3.84 -14.34
CA ALA A 150 -5.30 5.00 -14.00
C ALA A 150 -5.78 5.67 -12.70
N GLU A 151 -7.08 5.70 -12.43
CA GLU A 151 -7.62 6.23 -11.17
C GLU A 151 -7.34 5.30 -9.97
N ILE A 152 -7.45 3.98 -10.15
CA ILE A 152 -7.05 3.00 -9.13
C ILE A 152 -5.55 3.12 -8.81
N GLU A 153 -4.69 3.32 -9.81
CA GLU A 153 -3.25 3.54 -9.61
C GLU A 153 -2.97 4.85 -8.85
N LYS A 154 -3.62 5.97 -9.21
CA LYS A 154 -3.53 7.23 -8.45
C LYS A 154 -3.96 7.06 -6.99
N LEU A 155 -5.10 6.42 -6.75
CA LEU A 155 -5.64 6.20 -5.40
C LEU A 155 -4.72 5.29 -4.57
N ASN A 156 -4.17 4.24 -5.17
CA ASN A 156 -3.18 3.37 -4.52
C ASN A 156 -1.87 4.12 -4.21
N ALA A 157 -1.38 4.96 -5.14
CA ALA A 157 -0.19 5.77 -4.92
C ALA A 157 -0.41 6.81 -3.79
N ALA A 158 -1.55 7.50 -3.78
CA ALA A 158 -1.91 8.46 -2.73
C ALA A 158 -2.11 7.77 -1.35
N ALA A 159 -2.71 6.58 -1.33
CA ALA A 159 -2.83 5.77 -0.11
C ALA A 159 -1.46 5.26 0.37
N GLY A 160 -0.56 4.89 -0.55
CA GLY A 160 0.82 4.51 -0.25
C GLY A 160 1.61 5.67 0.36
N ALA A 161 1.56 6.86 -0.25
CA ALA A 161 2.18 8.07 0.26
C ALA A 161 1.69 8.42 1.68
N LYS A 162 0.37 8.41 1.92
CA LYS A 162 -0.21 8.64 3.26
C LYS A 162 0.21 7.58 4.29
N ARG A 163 0.39 6.31 3.89
CA ARG A 163 0.92 5.27 4.80
C ARG A 163 2.36 5.55 5.20
N VAL A 164 3.21 5.98 4.27
CA VAL A 164 4.61 6.35 4.55
C VAL A 164 4.68 7.61 5.43
N GLU A 165 3.87 8.62 5.13
CA GLU A 165 3.75 9.85 5.92
C GLU A 165 3.31 9.57 7.37
N LEU A 166 2.24 8.78 7.56
CA LEU A 166 1.76 8.39 8.88
C LEU A 166 2.74 7.50 9.65
N ALA A 167 3.47 6.61 8.95
CA ALA A 167 4.51 5.80 9.57
C ALA A 167 5.68 6.68 10.07
N ALA A 168 6.17 7.61 9.24
CA ALA A 168 7.23 8.53 9.63
C ALA A 168 6.81 9.51 10.74
N ALA A 169 5.54 9.95 10.74
CA ALA A 169 4.99 10.76 11.83
C ALA A 169 4.89 9.97 13.14
N ALA A 170 4.43 8.72 13.09
CA ALA A 170 4.37 7.84 14.26
C ALA A 170 5.75 7.44 14.78
N GLU A 171 6.76 7.33 13.91
CA GLU A 171 8.15 7.08 14.31
C GLU A 171 8.75 8.30 15.03
N ARG A 172 8.58 9.51 14.50
CA ARG A 172 9.00 10.76 15.18
C ARG A 172 8.32 10.92 16.53
N ALA A 173 7.00 10.72 16.60
CA ALA A 173 6.25 10.82 17.85
C ALA A 173 6.72 9.80 18.92
N ARG A 174 7.26 8.65 18.51
CA ARG A 174 7.93 7.71 19.43
C ARG A 174 9.30 8.25 19.87
N GLN A 175 10.15 8.64 18.93
CA GLN A 175 11.48 9.19 19.22
C GLN A 175 11.39 10.42 20.16
N GLU A 176 10.41 11.30 19.96
CA GLU A 176 10.11 12.44 20.83
C GLU A 176 9.62 12.02 22.23
N ALA A 177 8.75 11.01 22.31
CA ALA A 177 8.26 10.47 23.59
C ALA A 177 9.34 9.71 24.37
N ASP A 178 10.17 8.93 23.69
CA ASP A 178 11.30 8.19 24.26
C ASP A 178 12.35 9.16 24.79
N ALA A 179 12.73 10.19 24.01
CA ALA A 179 13.65 11.24 24.45
C ALA A 179 13.10 12.07 25.62
N ALA A 180 11.80 12.37 25.64
CA ALA A 180 11.14 13.04 26.76
C ALA A 180 11.12 12.15 28.03
N ALA A 181 10.93 10.85 27.88
CA ALA A 181 10.99 9.88 28.98
C ALA A 181 12.41 9.72 29.53
N GLU A 182 13.45 9.68 28.68
CA GLU A 182 14.84 9.68 29.11
C GLU A 182 15.23 10.97 29.84
N ALA A 183 14.82 12.13 29.32
CA ALA A 183 15.06 13.42 29.97
C ALA A 183 14.36 13.53 31.34
N ALA A 184 13.11 13.08 31.45
CA ALA A 184 12.39 13.02 32.72
C ALA A 184 13.03 12.03 33.70
N ALA A 185 13.51 10.87 33.23
CA ALA A 185 14.21 9.89 34.04
C ALA A 185 15.60 10.37 34.51
N ALA A 186 16.30 11.18 33.70
CA ALA A 186 17.55 11.83 34.08
C ALA A 186 17.30 12.88 35.19
N ALA A 187 16.37 13.81 34.99
CA ALA A 187 16.02 14.82 36.00
C ALA A 187 15.54 14.18 37.32
N ALA A 188 14.75 13.10 37.25
CA ALA A 188 14.32 12.36 38.44
C ALA A 188 15.47 11.67 39.19
N ARG A 189 16.56 11.28 38.49
CA ARG A 189 17.79 10.77 39.13
C ARG A 189 18.59 11.89 39.77
N GLU A 190 18.77 13.02 39.10
CA GLU A 190 19.49 14.18 39.64
C GLU A 190 18.80 14.73 40.91
N GLU A 191 17.47 14.82 40.93
CA GLU A 191 16.69 15.18 42.12
C GLU A 191 16.86 14.13 43.24
N ALA A 192 16.79 12.83 42.92
CA ALA A 192 16.97 11.76 43.91
C ALA A 192 18.39 11.73 44.50
N ASP A 193 19.42 11.94 43.67
CA ASP A 193 20.82 12.02 44.09
C ASP A 193 21.07 13.28 44.94
N ARG A 194 20.43 14.41 44.62
CA ARG A 194 20.49 15.62 45.46
C ARG A 194 19.85 15.38 46.83
N VAL A 195 18.64 14.82 46.88
CA VAL A 195 17.96 14.48 48.15
C VAL A 195 18.77 13.46 48.96
N ALA A 196 19.35 12.44 48.31
CA ALA A 196 20.23 11.49 48.98
C ALA A 196 21.51 12.14 49.52
N ALA A 197 22.11 13.09 48.80
CA ALA A 197 23.27 13.84 49.27
C ALA A 197 22.93 14.77 50.44
N GLU A 198 21.78 15.45 50.39
CA GLU A 198 21.24 16.29 51.49
C GLU A 198 20.96 15.43 52.74
N GLU A 199 20.32 14.27 52.60
CA GLU A 199 20.10 13.32 53.70
C GLU A 199 21.41 12.79 54.29
N LEU A 200 22.39 12.41 53.45
CA LEU A 200 23.69 11.93 53.90
C LEU A 200 24.49 13.03 54.61
N ALA A 201 24.39 14.29 54.18
CA ALA A 201 24.98 15.43 54.86
C ALA A 201 24.31 15.70 56.22
N ALA A 202 22.98 15.66 56.28
CA ALA A 202 22.22 15.82 57.52
C ALA A 202 22.54 14.70 58.54
N ARG A 203 22.59 13.44 58.08
CA ARG A 203 22.96 12.28 58.93
C ARG A 203 24.40 12.37 59.44
N LYS A 204 25.36 12.81 58.61
CA LYS A 204 26.75 13.07 59.03
C LYS A 204 26.80 14.13 60.12
N LYS A 205 26.16 15.28 59.90
CA LYS A 205 26.11 16.37 60.89
C LYS A 205 25.49 15.92 62.22
N ALA A 206 24.35 15.22 62.17
CA ALA A 206 23.71 14.68 63.38
C ALA A 206 24.62 13.68 64.12
N PHE A 207 25.33 12.82 63.40
CA PHE A 207 26.31 11.89 63.97
C PHE A 207 27.52 12.62 64.59
N GLU A 208 28.04 13.67 63.94
CA GLU A 208 29.11 14.51 64.48
C GLU A 208 28.67 15.28 65.73
N GLU A 209 27.43 15.76 65.78
CA GLU A 209 26.84 16.41 66.95
C GLU A 209 26.63 15.42 68.11
N GLU A 210 26.09 14.22 67.85
CA GLU A 210 26.00 13.13 68.85
C GLU A 210 27.38 12.70 69.35
N PHE A 211 28.37 12.57 68.47
CA PHE A 211 29.73 12.18 68.82
C PHE A 211 30.40 13.27 69.67
N ALA A 212 30.20 14.54 69.34
CA ALA A 212 30.68 15.67 70.14
C ALA A 212 29.99 15.74 71.52
N GLN A 213 28.70 15.42 71.61
CA GLN A 213 27.98 15.30 72.89
C GLN A 213 28.55 14.15 73.74
N LYS A 214 28.60 12.92 73.21
CA LYS A 214 29.16 11.74 73.90
C LYS A 214 30.63 11.92 74.28
N LYS A 215 31.41 12.65 73.48
CA LYS A 215 32.77 13.06 73.83
C LYS A 215 32.80 14.01 75.03
N ARG A 216 31.97 15.06 75.04
CA ARG A 216 31.86 15.98 76.20
C ARG A 216 31.37 15.26 77.46
N GLU A 217 30.40 14.36 77.33
CA GLU A 217 29.89 13.54 78.44
C GLU A 217 30.98 12.63 79.02
N THR A 218 31.76 11.95 78.17
CA THR A 218 32.87 11.10 78.61
C THR A 218 34.05 11.90 79.16
N GLU A 219 34.37 13.07 78.59
CA GLU A 219 35.37 13.99 79.14
C GLU A 219 34.94 14.55 80.51
N ALA A 220 33.67 14.90 80.69
CA ALA A 220 33.10 15.33 81.96
C ALA A 220 33.04 14.20 83.00
N ALA A 221 32.66 12.98 82.58
CA ALA A 221 32.69 11.80 83.45
C ALA A 221 34.12 11.45 83.88
N LEU A 222 35.12 11.58 82.99
CA LEU A 222 36.54 11.42 83.31
C LEU A 222 37.08 12.55 84.20
N ALA A 223 36.55 13.78 84.10
CA ALA A 223 36.85 14.85 85.04
C ALA A 223 36.29 14.53 86.43
N ALA A 224 34.99 14.21 86.53
CA ALA A 224 34.34 13.81 87.78
C ALA A 224 34.98 12.55 88.41
N ALA A 225 35.46 11.60 87.61
CA ALA A 225 36.23 10.45 88.08
C ALA A 225 37.59 10.86 88.67
N ARG A 226 38.28 11.83 88.07
CA ARG A 226 39.53 12.39 88.62
C ARG A 226 39.28 13.21 89.88
N ASP A 227 38.21 13.99 89.94
CA ASP A 227 37.86 14.81 91.11
C ASP A 227 37.41 13.94 92.30
N SER A 228 36.64 12.88 92.03
CA SER A 228 36.30 11.87 93.05
C SER A 228 37.50 11.03 93.48
N GLN A 229 38.45 10.73 92.58
CA GLN A 229 39.73 10.13 92.98
C GLN A 229 40.60 11.10 93.81
N ALA A 230 40.70 12.37 93.41
CA ALA A 230 41.49 13.38 94.12
C ALA A 230 40.93 13.67 95.52
N THR A 231 39.60 13.73 95.67
CA THR A 231 38.94 13.85 96.97
C THR A 231 39.03 12.56 97.78
N ALA A 232 38.99 11.37 97.16
CA ALA A 232 39.29 10.11 97.84
C ALA A 232 40.75 10.05 98.34
N ASP A 233 41.72 10.55 97.58
CA ASP A 233 43.12 10.64 97.98
C ASP A 233 43.36 11.73 99.06
N GLN A 234 42.63 12.84 99.01
CA GLN A 234 42.61 13.83 100.11
C GLN A 234 42.02 13.22 101.38
N ASN A 235 40.88 12.54 101.29
CA ASN A 235 40.25 11.84 102.42
C ASN A 235 41.16 10.71 102.95
N ARG A 236 41.90 10.01 102.08
CA ARG A 236 42.91 9.03 102.47
C ARG A 236 44.09 9.67 103.21
N LYS A 237 44.58 10.83 102.76
CA LYS A 237 45.60 11.61 103.47
C LYS A 237 45.09 12.08 104.84
N LEU A 238 43.90 12.67 104.90
CA LEU A 238 43.26 13.08 106.16
C LEU A 238 43.04 11.90 107.12
N ALA A 239 42.65 10.73 106.61
CA ALA A 239 42.51 9.51 107.41
C ALA A 239 43.87 8.98 107.91
N LEU A 240 44.95 9.12 107.12
CA LEU A 240 46.32 8.80 107.55
C LEU A 240 46.84 9.81 108.57
N ASP A 241 46.57 11.11 108.41
CA ASP A 241 46.95 12.17 109.36
C ASP A 241 46.17 12.04 110.68
N LEU A 242 44.88 11.69 110.61
CA LEU A 242 44.08 11.36 111.79
C LEU A 242 44.58 10.07 112.45
N ARG A 243 44.94 9.04 111.67
CA ARG A 243 45.57 7.83 112.21
C ARG A 243 46.93 8.13 112.85
N ALA A 244 47.72 9.04 112.29
CA ALA A 244 48.99 9.49 112.86
C ALA A 244 48.76 10.24 114.18
N LYS A 245 47.82 11.20 114.23
CA LYS A 245 47.44 11.92 115.45
C LYS A 245 46.80 11.02 116.52
N VAL A 246 46.08 9.99 116.12
CA VAL A 246 45.54 8.95 117.02
C VAL A 246 46.65 8.02 117.51
N ALA A 247 47.61 7.63 116.66
CA ALA A 247 48.78 6.86 117.08
C ALA A 247 49.71 7.67 118.00
N GLU A 248 49.87 8.97 117.75
CA GLU A 248 50.59 9.93 118.58
C GLU A 248 49.88 10.15 119.93
N ARG A 249 48.56 10.28 119.94
CA ARG A 249 47.78 10.28 121.19
C ARG A 249 47.86 8.95 121.93
N ILE A 250 47.80 7.82 121.24
CA ILE A 250 47.95 6.49 121.84
C ILE A 250 49.35 6.35 122.43
N ALA A 251 50.40 6.78 121.72
CA ALA A 251 51.77 6.81 122.23
C ALA A 251 51.93 7.75 123.42
N ALA A 252 51.28 8.92 123.42
CA ALA A 252 51.28 9.84 124.55
C ALA A 252 50.53 9.25 125.77
N THR A 253 49.42 8.54 125.56
CA THR A 253 48.73 7.81 126.65
C THR A 253 49.49 6.56 127.09
N ASP A 254 50.22 5.89 126.20
CA ASP A 254 51.06 4.72 126.52
C ASP A 254 52.32 5.15 127.27
N VAL A 255 52.90 6.32 126.96
CA VAL A 255 53.91 6.97 127.80
C VAL A 255 53.33 7.37 129.15
N ALA A 256 52.17 8.04 129.21
CA ALA A 256 51.53 8.43 130.47
C ALA A 256 51.13 7.21 131.33
N VAL A 257 50.71 6.10 130.72
CA VAL A 257 50.43 4.83 131.40
C VAL A 257 51.74 4.17 131.86
N LYS A 258 52.83 4.24 131.08
CA LYS A 258 54.16 3.74 131.50
C LYS A 258 54.79 4.60 132.60
N GLU A 259 54.48 5.89 132.68
CA GLU A 259 54.85 6.74 133.81
C GLU A 259 53.99 6.43 135.05
N ALA A 260 52.67 6.25 134.89
CA ALA A 260 51.79 5.83 135.99
C ALA A 260 52.13 4.43 136.54
N MET A 261 52.42 3.46 135.66
CA MET A 261 52.89 2.11 136.02
C MET A 261 54.30 2.11 136.63
N ARG A 262 55.02 3.23 136.64
CA ARG A 262 56.35 3.34 137.28
C ARG A 262 56.27 3.62 138.79
N LEU A 263 55.07 3.84 139.33
CA LEU A 263 54.83 4.17 140.75
C LEU A 263 54.11 3.07 141.56
N LEU A 264 53.68 1.97 140.93
CA LEU A 264 53.24 0.75 141.63
C LEU A 264 53.99 -0.49 141.09
N VAL A 265 54.41 -1.35 142.01
CA VAL A 265 55.32 -2.50 141.86
C VAL A 265 54.88 -3.55 142.92
N PRO A 266 54.97 -4.90 142.75
CA PRO A 266 55.66 -5.69 141.73
C PRO A 266 54.69 -6.63 140.91
N PRO A 267 54.87 -7.97 140.78
CA PRO A 267 55.44 -8.61 139.59
C PRO A 267 54.51 -9.67 138.93
N ALA A 268 55.08 -10.47 137.99
CA ALA A 268 54.52 -11.72 137.43
C ALA A 268 53.33 -11.53 136.44
N GLU A 269 53.00 -12.43 135.51
CA GLU A 269 53.70 -13.64 135.02
C GLU A 269 53.32 -13.97 133.55
N GLU A 270 53.71 -15.15 133.10
CA GLU A 270 53.96 -15.63 131.73
C GLU A 270 52.74 -15.89 130.79
N ASP A 271 53.07 -15.92 129.49
CA ASP A 271 52.68 -16.87 128.42
C ASP A 271 51.34 -16.93 127.63
N ALA A 272 51.56 -17.25 126.34
CA ALA A 272 50.83 -18.10 125.37
C ALA A 272 49.28 -18.10 125.16
N GLY A 273 48.89 -18.23 123.87
CA GLY A 273 47.56 -18.63 123.37
C GLY A 273 46.88 -17.55 122.52
N SER A 274 46.54 -17.67 121.22
CA SER A 274 46.11 -18.76 120.32
C SER A 274 44.58 -18.97 120.25
N GLY A 275 44.02 -19.03 119.02
CA GLY A 275 42.57 -19.10 118.71
C GLY A 275 42.04 -17.78 118.10
N SER A 276 41.41 -17.67 116.92
CA SER A 276 40.70 -18.55 115.96
C SER A 276 39.16 -18.58 116.10
N GLY A 277 38.46 -18.37 114.97
CA GLY A 277 36.99 -18.30 114.83
C GLY A 277 36.37 -16.97 115.27
N SER A 278 35.15 -16.56 114.87
CA SER A 278 34.28 -16.92 113.72
C SER A 278 33.03 -15.99 113.75
N GLY A 279 32.21 -15.93 112.69
CA GLY A 279 30.91 -15.20 112.68
C GLY A 279 29.81 -15.86 113.55
N PRO A 280 28.51 -15.44 113.51
CA PRO A 280 27.75 -14.92 112.34
C PRO A 280 26.89 -13.64 112.65
N ALA A 281 26.21 -12.96 111.69
CA ALA A 281 24.79 -13.07 111.21
C ALA A 281 23.66 -13.04 112.30
N SER A 282 22.41 -12.57 112.10
CA SER A 282 21.55 -12.44 110.88
C SER A 282 20.33 -11.48 111.02
N ALA A 283 19.76 -11.04 109.86
CA ALA A 283 18.30 -10.91 109.50
C ALA A 283 17.34 -9.96 110.27
N GLU A 284 16.10 -9.61 109.83
CA GLU A 284 15.23 -9.87 108.62
C GLU A 284 14.89 -8.49 107.91
N LYS A 285 14.01 -8.22 106.91
CA LYS A 285 12.74 -8.78 106.31
C LYS A 285 11.45 -8.55 107.18
N PRO A 286 10.19 -8.70 106.68
CA PRO A 286 9.64 -9.23 105.40
C PRO A 286 9.09 -8.12 104.44
N ALA A 287 8.79 -8.27 103.12
CA ALA A 287 8.38 -9.35 102.18
C ALA A 287 6.86 -9.70 102.19
N ALA A 288 6.11 -9.94 101.10
CA ALA A 288 6.29 -9.93 99.62
C ALA A 288 4.99 -9.35 98.95
N ALA A 289 4.53 -9.51 97.68
CA ALA A 289 4.82 -10.29 96.44
C ALA A 289 4.32 -9.45 95.20
N ALA A 290 3.87 -9.88 93.98
CA ALA A 290 3.56 -11.15 93.31
C ALA A 290 3.50 -11.02 91.75
N ASN A 291 3.11 -12.12 91.06
CA ASN A 291 2.65 -12.40 89.66
C ASN A 291 2.39 -11.24 88.66
N GLY A 292 2.70 -11.32 87.35
CA GLY A 292 3.19 -12.41 86.45
C GLY A 292 2.96 -12.00 84.95
N ASP A 293 3.17 -12.78 83.86
CA ASP A 293 3.83 -14.07 83.58
C ASP A 293 3.98 -14.29 82.03
N ARG A 294 4.89 -15.19 81.58
CA ARG A 294 5.00 -15.95 80.30
C ARG A 294 5.38 -15.31 78.91
N LYS A 295 5.99 -16.20 78.08
CA LYS A 295 6.47 -16.17 76.67
C LYS A 295 6.52 -17.67 76.19
N PRO A 296 6.83 -18.13 74.94
CA PRO A 296 6.88 -17.55 73.57
C PRO A 296 6.07 -18.36 72.49
N ALA A 297 6.12 -17.98 71.19
CA ALA A 297 6.20 -18.85 69.96
C ALA A 297 5.75 -18.12 68.63
N PRO A 298 6.05 -18.62 67.39
CA PRO A 298 5.89 -17.85 66.13
C PRO A 298 5.17 -18.53 64.91
N ALA A 299 4.91 -17.73 63.84
CA ALA A 299 4.75 -18.10 62.40
C ALA A 299 3.40 -18.72 61.91
N PRO A 300 3.12 -18.84 60.58
CA PRO A 300 3.17 -17.82 59.49
C PRO A 300 2.01 -17.87 58.44
N LYS A 301 2.08 -16.98 57.41
CA LYS A 301 1.46 -17.01 56.04
C LYS A 301 0.02 -16.50 55.77
N ALA A 302 -0.03 -15.31 55.15
CA ALA A 302 -0.68 -14.96 53.86
C ALA A 302 -2.14 -15.36 53.49
N SER A 303 -2.96 -14.34 53.14
CA SER A 303 -3.81 -14.37 51.94
C SER A 303 -4.28 -12.97 51.47
N ALA A 304 -4.46 -12.86 50.17
CA ALA A 304 -5.31 -11.93 49.40
C ALA A 304 -5.82 -12.74 48.18
N PRO A 305 -6.72 -12.26 47.29
CA PRO A 305 -7.47 -10.99 47.25
C PRO A 305 -9.01 -11.21 47.09
N ALA A 306 -9.81 -10.14 46.94
CA ALA A 306 -10.93 -10.07 45.98
C ALA A 306 -11.59 -8.68 45.93
N LYS A 307 -12.24 -8.36 44.81
CA LYS A 307 -12.96 -7.11 44.49
C LYS A 307 -14.27 -6.94 45.27
N ALA A 308 -14.67 -5.68 45.46
CA ALA A 308 -15.90 -5.15 44.86
C ALA A 308 -15.51 -3.88 44.08
#